data_AF-A0A382TPK3-F1
#
_entry.id   AF-A0A382TPK3-F1
#
_cell.length_a   1.000
_cell.length_b   1.000
_cell.length_c   1.000
_cell.angle_alpha   90.00
_cell.angle_beta   90.00
_cell.angle_gamma   90.00
#
_symmetry.space_group_name_H-M   'P 1'
#
loop_
_entity.id
_entity.type
_entity.pdbx_description
1 polymer ?
#
loop_
_entity_poly.entity_id
_entity_poly.type
_entity_poly.pdbx_seq_one_letter_code
_entity_poly.pdbx_strand_id
1 'polypeptide(L)'
;MKKLILIAGLLLAANGHTHDELFPACPSPHPAHPQTIEETIIPPKALYKKTPVYPNRALMRGMEGVVILEYTVNTEGRVVDEVAIGSTGTSFTIEAEKAVRKFLYEPAIDTKTNLPIEYQLKHKITFEMGKYKGYESDSLESWGMFYDSDILDFNGGELTRLLYNIEKMNNKTAIKKIDEHLEEAENEFEKAVLLFQRAGKKQDGKPPDIEGMKKDLDAVFALLGQLNEFDPNVIFLQAYTVDALSGVYLDQQDDWKAASLLRPFLEKAWSQYAPKQTYDAYINLAIAAFNLNNFCVSY
;
A
#
# COMPACT_ATOMS: atom_id res chain seq x y z
N MET A 1 -4.48 28.44 36.96
CA MET A 1 -3.98 29.13 35.75
C MET A 1 -2.63 28.55 35.37
N LYS A 2 -2.53 28.06 34.12
CA LYS A 2 -1.33 27.62 33.37
C LYS A 2 -0.52 26.42 33.89
N LYS A 3 -1.07 25.21 33.67
CA LYS A 3 -0.29 24.02 33.26
C LYS A 3 -0.64 23.73 31.79
N LEU A 4 -0.02 24.48 30.90
CA LEU A 4 -0.16 24.38 29.44
C LEU A 4 1.07 25.11 28.92
N ILE A 5 2.12 24.36 28.60
CA ILE A 5 3.24 24.66 27.67
C ILE A 5 4.23 23.51 27.89
N LEU A 6 4.09 22.44 27.11
CA LEU A 6 5.18 21.51 26.74
C LEU A 6 4.71 20.48 25.69
N ILE A 7 3.82 20.88 24.78
CA ILE A 7 3.45 20.08 23.58
C ILE A 7 3.66 20.90 22.29
N ALA A 8 4.13 22.15 22.39
CA ALA A 8 4.31 23.05 21.24
C ALA A 8 5.76 23.14 20.72
N GLY A 9 6.66 22.25 21.17
CA GLY A 9 8.06 22.22 20.71
C GLY A 9 8.36 21.24 19.58
N LEU A 10 7.42 20.35 19.25
CA LEU A 10 7.67 19.19 18.37
C LEU A 10 7.27 19.41 16.89
N LEU A 11 6.85 20.62 16.52
CA LEU A 11 6.28 20.91 15.19
C LEU A 11 7.13 21.86 14.32
N LEU A 12 8.38 22.14 14.68
CA LEU A 12 9.16 23.22 14.04
C LEU A 12 10.60 22.88 13.65
N ALA A 13 10.93 21.61 13.40
CA ALA A 13 12.24 21.25 12.87
C ALA A 13 12.11 20.29 11.67
N ALA A 14 11.74 20.89 10.52
CA ALA A 14 11.75 20.27 9.21
C ALA A 14 13.15 20.37 8.56
N ASN A 15 14.17 19.91 9.28
CA ASN A 15 15.50 19.65 8.72
C ASN A 15 15.81 18.18 9.03
N GLY A 16 16.29 17.41 8.06
CA GLY A 16 16.52 15.96 8.16
C GLY A 16 17.50 15.48 9.25
N HIS A 17 17.93 16.34 10.15
CA HIS A 17 18.84 16.05 11.27
C HIS A 17 18.13 15.75 12.60
N THR A 18 16.81 15.87 12.68
CA THR A 18 16.09 15.81 13.97
C THR A 18 15.83 14.40 14.49
N HIS A 19 15.82 13.39 13.62
CA HIS A 19 15.60 12.01 14.02
C HIS A 19 16.86 11.33 14.62
N ASP A 20 18.06 11.70 14.16
CA ASP A 20 19.33 11.24 14.76
C ASP A 20 19.50 11.68 16.22
N GLU A 21 18.98 12.86 16.58
CA GLU A 21 19.02 13.38 17.95
C GLU A 21 18.10 12.60 18.91
N LEU A 22 17.02 11.99 18.39
CA LEU A 22 16.07 11.19 19.18
C LEU A 22 16.60 9.78 19.46
N PHE A 23 17.43 9.22 18.57
CA PHE A 23 17.96 7.86 18.68
C PHE A 23 19.49 7.80 18.45
N PRO A 24 20.30 8.50 19.27
CA PRO A 24 21.74 8.67 19.04
C PRO A 24 22.56 7.37 19.18
N ALA A 25 21.98 6.32 19.76
CA ALA A 25 22.60 5.02 19.93
C ALA A 25 22.32 4.05 18.76
N CYS A 26 21.42 4.43 17.85
CA CYS A 26 21.13 3.62 16.69
C CYS A 26 22.21 3.82 15.63
N PRO A 27 22.87 2.75 15.16
CA PRO A 27 23.70 2.87 13.97
C PRO A 27 22.76 3.29 12.84
N SER A 28 22.95 4.48 12.27
CA SER A 28 22.12 4.98 11.16
C SER A 28 22.07 3.88 10.09
N PRO A 29 20.93 3.16 9.94
CA PRO A 29 20.87 1.95 9.12
C PRO A 29 20.57 2.31 7.66
N HIS A 30 20.24 3.57 7.41
CA HIS A 30 20.21 4.15 6.10
C HIS A 30 21.63 4.63 5.77
N PRO A 31 22.06 4.54 4.50
CA PRO A 31 23.30 5.18 4.08
C PRO A 31 23.33 6.59 4.67
N ALA A 32 24.45 7.00 5.28
CA ALA A 32 24.63 8.37 5.74
C ALA A 32 24.01 9.28 4.68
N HIS A 33 23.00 10.09 5.05
CA HIS A 33 22.29 10.95 4.09
C HIS A 33 23.35 11.48 3.15
N PRO A 34 23.32 11.09 1.86
CA PRO A 34 24.49 11.22 1.01
C PRO A 34 25.02 12.63 1.22
N GLN A 35 26.24 12.75 1.77
CA GLN A 35 26.89 14.04 1.98
C GLN A 35 26.70 14.78 0.68
N THR A 36 25.79 15.77 0.65
CA THR A 36 25.10 16.25 -0.56
C THR A 36 25.83 15.75 -1.80
N ILE A 37 25.48 14.55 -2.29
CA ILE A 37 25.89 14.18 -3.65
C ILE A 37 25.39 15.39 -4.41
N GLU A 38 26.28 16.18 -5.01
CA GLU A 38 25.86 17.31 -5.84
C GLU A 38 24.80 16.71 -6.76
N GLU A 39 23.52 16.98 -6.47
CA GLU A 39 22.44 16.41 -7.22
C GLU A 39 22.67 16.96 -8.61
N THR A 40 23.14 16.10 -9.50
CA THR A 40 23.54 16.54 -10.84
C THR A 40 22.32 16.92 -11.66
N ILE A 41 21.13 16.81 -11.07
CA ILE A 41 19.84 17.04 -11.68
C ILE A 41 19.05 17.94 -10.73
N ILE A 42 18.71 19.13 -11.19
CA ILE A 42 17.67 19.95 -10.57
C ILE A 42 16.33 19.37 -11.03
N PRO A 43 15.46 18.89 -10.13
CA PRO A 43 14.21 18.25 -10.50
C PRO A 43 13.21 19.22 -11.15
N PRO A 44 12.23 18.72 -11.91
CA PRO A 44 11.26 19.57 -12.59
C PRO A 44 10.36 20.27 -11.56
N LYS A 45 10.00 21.53 -11.84
CA LYS A 45 9.15 22.34 -10.94
C LYS A 45 7.77 22.55 -11.55
N ALA A 46 6.72 22.16 -10.82
CA ALA A 46 5.36 22.31 -11.33
C ALA A 46 4.95 23.79 -11.49
N LEU A 47 4.51 24.15 -12.68
CA LEU A 47 3.96 25.47 -13.02
C LEU A 47 2.43 25.47 -12.97
N TYR A 48 1.81 24.39 -13.44
CA TYR A 48 0.36 24.24 -13.45
C TYR A 48 -0.05 22.78 -13.28
N LYS A 49 -1.03 22.55 -12.39
CA LYS A 49 -1.66 21.25 -12.20
C LYS A 49 -3.18 21.38 -12.38
N LYS A 50 -3.72 20.68 -13.38
CA LYS A 50 -5.15 20.64 -13.63
C LYS A 50 -5.82 19.70 -12.62
N THR A 51 -6.84 20.15 -11.91
CA THR A 51 -7.66 19.23 -11.10
C THR A 51 -8.46 18.29 -12.02
N PRO A 52 -8.48 16.97 -11.77
CA PRO A 52 -9.31 16.03 -12.51
C PRO A 52 -10.80 16.29 -12.27
N VAL A 53 -11.62 15.89 -13.23
CA VAL A 53 -13.08 15.94 -13.08
C VAL A 53 -13.52 14.72 -12.29
N TYR A 54 -14.38 14.91 -11.30
CA TYR A 54 -14.94 13.78 -10.56
C TYR A 54 -15.88 12.97 -11.48
N PRO A 55 -15.73 11.64 -11.61
CA PRO A 55 -16.63 10.85 -12.46
C PRO A 55 -18.07 10.90 -11.95
N ASN A 56 -19.03 11.32 -12.80
CA ASN A 56 -20.44 11.51 -12.39
C ASN A 56 -21.06 10.26 -11.76
N ARG A 57 -20.80 9.07 -12.33
CA ARG A 57 -21.31 7.80 -11.78
C ARG A 57 -20.73 7.50 -10.40
N ALA A 58 -19.45 7.81 -10.19
CA ALA A 58 -18.79 7.65 -8.90
C ALA A 58 -19.36 8.62 -7.86
N LEU A 59 -19.51 9.88 -8.25
CA LEU A 59 -20.08 10.92 -7.39
C LEU A 59 -21.51 10.58 -6.96
N MET A 60 -22.37 10.16 -7.90
CA MET A 60 -23.76 9.79 -7.60
C MET A 60 -23.89 8.60 -6.65
N ARG A 61 -22.90 7.71 -6.64
CA ARG A 61 -22.86 6.51 -5.80
C ARG A 61 -22.05 6.71 -4.52
N GLY A 62 -21.54 7.91 -4.28
CA GLY A 62 -20.72 8.18 -3.11
C GLY A 62 -19.39 7.43 -3.09
N MET A 63 -18.81 7.13 -4.25
CA MET A 63 -17.53 6.44 -4.36
C MET A 63 -16.38 7.42 -4.34
N GLU A 64 -15.45 7.22 -3.43
CA GLU A 64 -14.12 7.83 -3.44
C GLU A 64 -13.12 6.96 -4.22
N GLY A 65 -11.96 7.52 -4.53
CA GLY A 65 -10.95 6.77 -5.27
C GLY A 65 -9.59 7.43 -5.25
N VAL A 66 -8.58 6.69 -5.67
CA VAL A 66 -7.20 7.18 -5.81
C VAL A 66 -6.62 6.57 -7.06
N VAL A 67 -5.75 7.33 -7.73
CA VAL A 67 -4.98 6.90 -8.89
C VAL A 67 -3.53 7.32 -8.68
N ILE A 68 -2.60 6.41 -8.92
CA ILE A 68 -1.16 6.66 -8.95
C ILE A 68 -0.73 6.61 -10.41
N LEU A 69 -0.22 7.74 -10.91
CA LEU A 69 0.25 7.88 -12.29
C LEU A 69 1.76 7.95 -12.32
N GLU A 70 2.35 7.30 -13.32
CA GLU A 70 3.74 7.49 -13.74
C GLU A 70 3.73 8.20 -15.08
N TYR A 71 4.61 9.19 -15.25
CA TYR A 71 4.74 9.94 -16.50
C TYR A 71 6.09 10.62 -16.60
N THR A 72 6.46 11.03 -17.81
CA THR A 72 7.70 11.75 -18.08
C THR A 72 7.42 13.23 -18.31
N VAL A 73 8.17 14.10 -17.64
CA VAL A 73 8.25 15.52 -18.01
C VAL A 73 9.35 15.64 -19.06
N ASN A 74 8.99 16.03 -20.28
CA ASN A 74 9.96 16.20 -21.35
C ASN A 74 10.78 17.49 -21.19
N THR A 75 11.76 17.70 -22.06
CA THR A 75 12.66 18.87 -22.04
C THR A 75 11.96 20.21 -22.29
N GLU A 76 10.70 20.22 -22.75
CA GLU A 76 9.84 21.39 -22.90
C GLU A 76 8.93 21.64 -21.69
N GLY A 77 9.01 20.78 -20.67
CA GLY A 77 8.16 20.87 -19.48
C GLY A 77 6.73 20.36 -19.68
N ARG A 78 6.48 19.58 -20.74
CA ARG A 78 5.20 18.92 -21.01
C ARG A 78 5.22 17.50 -20.46
N VAL A 79 4.05 17.03 -20.04
CA VAL A 79 3.86 15.62 -19.66
C VAL A 79 3.65 14.77 -20.90
N VAL A 80 4.38 13.65 -20.98
CA VAL A 80 4.27 12.60 -21.99
C VAL A 80 4.31 11.23 -21.32
N ASP A 81 3.91 10.20 -22.07
CA ASP A 81 3.95 8.78 -21.65
C ASP A 81 3.24 8.52 -20.31
N GLU A 82 2.12 9.20 -20.06
CA GLU A 82 1.34 8.99 -18.85
C GLU A 82 0.67 7.62 -18.82
N VAL A 83 0.85 6.92 -17.70
CA VAL A 83 0.22 5.63 -17.44
C VAL A 83 -0.19 5.53 -15.98
N ALA A 84 -1.38 5.00 -15.72
CA ALA A 84 -1.77 4.65 -14.36
C ALA A 84 -1.07 3.35 -13.95
N ILE A 85 -0.27 3.43 -12.89
CA ILE A 85 0.43 2.27 -12.31
C ILE A 85 -0.32 1.65 -11.14
N GLY A 86 -1.31 2.36 -10.57
CA GLY A 86 -2.24 1.85 -9.57
C GLY A 86 -3.53 2.68 -9.54
N SER A 87 -4.68 2.03 -9.33
CA SER A 87 -5.98 2.70 -9.31
C SER A 87 -7.01 1.89 -8.53
N THR A 88 -7.99 2.57 -7.90
CA THR A 88 -9.16 1.93 -7.29
C THR A 88 -10.36 1.81 -8.24
N GLY A 89 -10.21 2.21 -9.50
CA GLY A 89 -11.20 1.91 -10.52
C GLY A 89 -11.01 2.71 -11.79
N THR A 90 -11.36 2.08 -12.92
CA THR A 90 -11.16 2.58 -14.28
C THR A 90 -11.73 3.98 -14.51
N SER A 91 -12.89 4.30 -13.90
CA SER A 91 -13.51 5.62 -14.07
C SER A 91 -12.69 6.76 -13.46
N PHE A 92 -11.97 6.52 -12.37
CA PHE A 92 -11.04 7.48 -11.79
C PHE A 92 -9.77 7.58 -12.63
N THR A 93 -9.25 6.44 -13.10
CA THR A 93 -8.08 6.36 -13.99
C THR A 93 -8.23 7.30 -15.19
N ILE A 94 -9.35 7.19 -15.91
CA ILE A 94 -9.61 7.98 -17.12
C ILE A 94 -9.56 9.49 -16.83
N GLU A 95 -10.18 9.95 -15.75
CA GLU A 95 -10.23 11.39 -15.44
C GLU A 95 -8.91 11.91 -14.86
N ALA A 96 -8.17 11.06 -14.16
CA ALA A 96 -6.84 11.36 -13.63
C ALA A 96 -5.80 11.53 -14.77
N GLU A 97 -5.78 10.62 -15.74
CA GLU A 97 -4.92 10.73 -16.93
C GLU A 97 -5.22 12.00 -17.75
N LYS A 98 -6.50 12.30 -18.00
CA LYS A 98 -6.91 13.52 -18.73
C LYS A 98 -6.43 14.80 -18.03
N ALA A 99 -6.32 14.77 -16.71
CA ALA A 99 -5.84 15.88 -15.92
C ALA A 99 -4.32 16.01 -16.00
N VAL A 100 -3.59 14.91 -15.80
CA VAL A 100 -2.12 14.86 -15.83
C VAL A 100 -1.54 15.26 -17.18
N ARG A 101 -2.17 14.87 -18.30
CA ARG A 101 -1.81 15.34 -19.66
C ARG A 101 -1.76 16.87 -19.80
N LYS A 102 -2.45 17.61 -18.91
CA LYS A 102 -2.52 19.07 -18.93
C LYS A 102 -1.59 19.73 -17.92
N PHE A 103 -0.77 18.96 -17.20
CA PHE A 103 0.19 19.51 -16.25
C PHE A 103 1.35 20.15 -17.00
N LEU A 104 1.89 21.22 -16.42
CA LEU A 104 3.02 21.97 -16.95
C LEU A 104 4.10 22.11 -15.91
N TYR A 105 5.34 22.01 -16.35
CA TYR A 105 6.54 22.05 -15.53
C TYR A 105 7.58 23.00 -16.12
N GLU A 106 8.43 23.54 -15.27
CA GLU A 106 9.82 23.82 -15.65
C GLU A 106 10.53 22.46 -15.72
N PRO A 107 11.21 22.13 -16.83
CA PRO A 107 11.88 20.84 -17.00
C PRO A 107 13.00 20.64 -15.98
N ALA A 108 13.40 19.39 -15.78
CA ALA A 108 14.60 19.09 -14.98
C ALA A 108 15.86 19.59 -15.71
N ILE A 109 16.87 20.05 -14.96
CA ILE A 109 18.12 20.56 -15.52
C ILE A 109 19.28 19.70 -15.04
N ASP A 110 20.11 19.20 -15.96
CA ASP A 110 21.40 18.62 -15.60
C ASP A 110 22.38 19.74 -15.25
N THR A 111 22.88 19.77 -14.02
CA THR A 111 23.77 20.84 -13.52
C THR A 111 25.16 20.83 -14.17
N LYS A 112 25.58 19.71 -14.78
CA LYS A 112 26.87 19.61 -15.50
C LYS A 112 26.82 20.23 -16.87
N THR A 113 25.71 20.02 -17.58
CA THR A 113 25.52 20.50 -18.97
C THR A 113 24.71 21.78 -19.03
N ASN A 114 23.98 22.11 -17.96
CA ASN A 114 22.99 23.18 -17.88
C ASN A 114 21.90 23.07 -18.95
N LEU A 115 21.57 21.84 -19.36
CA LEU A 115 20.54 21.54 -20.36
C LEU A 115 19.32 20.88 -19.73
N PRO A 116 18.12 21.11 -20.28
CA PRO A 116 16.92 20.40 -19.85
C PRO A 116 17.03 18.92 -20.21
N ILE A 117 16.60 18.06 -19.29
CA ILE A 117 16.54 16.61 -19.45
C ILE A 117 15.13 16.10 -19.16
N GLU A 118 14.81 14.93 -19.71
CA GLU A 118 13.59 14.23 -19.35
C GLU A 118 13.66 13.73 -17.91
N TYR A 119 12.52 13.77 -17.23
CA TYR A 119 12.44 13.36 -15.83
C TYR A 119 11.14 12.62 -15.55
N GLN A 120 11.25 11.39 -15.07
CA GLN A 120 10.09 10.57 -14.73
C GLN A 120 9.57 10.93 -13.33
N LEU A 121 8.26 11.14 -13.22
CA LEU A 121 7.56 11.46 -11.98
C LEU A 121 6.47 10.44 -11.69
N LYS A 122 6.23 10.22 -10.40
CA LYS A 122 5.02 9.59 -9.90
C LYS A 122 4.13 10.63 -9.23
N HIS A 123 2.82 10.56 -9.46
CA HIS A 123 1.85 11.48 -8.88
C HIS A 123 0.59 10.75 -8.43
N LYS A 124 0.26 10.90 -7.15
CA LYS A 124 -0.98 10.38 -6.56
C LYS A 124 -2.08 11.43 -6.63
N ILE A 125 -3.19 11.06 -7.25
CA ILE A 125 -4.43 11.84 -7.28
C ILE A 125 -5.44 11.14 -6.39
N THR A 126 -6.05 11.88 -5.47
CA THR A 126 -7.12 11.39 -4.60
C THR A 126 -8.44 12.09 -4.93
N PHE A 127 -9.49 11.30 -5.14
CA PHE A 127 -10.88 11.71 -5.30
C PHE A 127 -11.59 11.49 -3.95
N GLU A 128 -11.73 12.56 -3.19
CA GLU A 128 -12.43 12.58 -1.90
C GLU A 128 -13.71 13.39 -2.04
N MET A 129 -14.75 12.96 -1.32
CA MET A 129 -15.94 13.78 -1.11
C MET A 129 -15.80 14.50 0.22
N GLY A 130 -15.95 15.82 0.23
CA GLY A 130 -16.01 16.57 1.48
C GLY A 130 -17.10 15.98 2.38
N LYS A 131 -16.73 15.54 3.59
CA LYS A 131 -17.60 14.82 4.54
C LYS A 131 -18.98 15.47 4.66
N TYR A 132 -19.95 14.99 3.90
CA TYR A 132 -21.35 15.32 4.13
C TYR A 132 -21.79 14.47 5.33
N LYS A 133 -21.96 15.12 6.49
CA LYS A 133 -22.61 14.51 7.66
C LYS A 133 -23.98 13.99 7.23
N GLY A 134 -24.13 12.67 7.16
CA GLY A 134 -25.46 12.05 7.04
C GLY A 134 -25.66 11.01 5.92
N TYR A 135 -24.61 10.54 5.25
CA TYR A 135 -24.73 9.37 4.38
C TYR A 135 -23.87 8.22 4.90
N GLU A 136 -24.34 7.56 5.96
CA GLU A 136 -23.97 6.17 6.19
C GLU A 136 -24.65 5.36 5.08
N SER A 137 -23.95 5.20 3.96
CA SER A 137 -24.29 4.12 3.04
C SER A 137 -23.88 2.81 3.71
N ASP A 138 -24.80 2.29 4.51
CA ASP A 138 -24.85 0.90 4.97
C ASP A 138 -25.15 -0.08 3.81
N SER A 139 -25.00 0.35 2.55
CA SER A 139 -25.09 -0.53 1.40
C SER A 139 -23.75 -1.25 1.18
N LEU A 140 -23.60 -2.35 1.92
CA LEU A 140 -22.67 -3.47 1.68
C LEU A 140 -22.78 -4.09 0.26
N GLU A 141 -23.49 -3.44 -0.67
CA GLU A 141 -23.89 -3.95 -1.98
C GLU A 141 -23.31 -3.17 -3.17
N SER A 142 -22.51 -2.13 -2.97
CA SER A 142 -21.96 -1.36 -4.11
C SER A 142 -20.51 -1.68 -4.50
N TRP A 143 -19.72 -2.35 -3.65
CA TRP A 143 -18.36 -2.79 -3.98
C TRP A 143 -18.12 -4.16 -3.33
N GLY A 144 -17.69 -5.13 -4.13
CA GLY A 144 -17.27 -6.43 -3.62
C GLY A 144 -16.07 -6.28 -2.68
N MET A 145 -15.62 -7.40 -2.13
CA MET A 145 -14.42 -7.47 -1.28
C MET A 145 -13.14 -6.93 -1.96
N PHE A 146 -13.20 -6.65 -3.26
CA PHE A 146 -12.11 -6.21 -4.10
C PHE A 146 -12.45 -4.93 -4.87
N TYR A 147 -11.44 -4.10 -5.09
CA TYR A 147 -11.47 -2.98 -6.02
C TYR A 147 -11.42 -3.48 -7.45
N ASP A 148 -12.05 -2.71 -8.36
CA ASP A 148 -11.93 -2.92 -9.80
C ASP A 148 -10.48 -2.64 -10.24
N SER A 149 -9.86 -3.62 -10.90
CA SER A 149 -8.46 -3.55 -11.31
C SER A 149 -8.32 -3.90 -12.78
N ASP A 150 -7.90 -2.91 -13.56
CA ASP A 150 -7.52 -3.08 -14.97
C ASP A 150 -6.15 -3.79 -15.11
N ILE A 151 -5.43 -4.02 -14.00
CA ILE A 151 -4.04 -4.51 -13.98
C ILE A 151 -3.98 -5.98 -13.61
N LEU A 152 -4.75 -6.40 -12.60
CA LEU A 152 -4.72 -7.77 -12.10
C LEU A 152 -5.58 -8.74 -12.94
N ASP A 153 -6.46 -8.23 -13.80
CA ASP A 153 -7.27 -9.00 -14.76
C ASP A 153 -7.96 -10.22 -14.12
N PHE A 154 -8.77 -9.98 -13.07
CA PHE A 154 -9.51 -11.02 -12.35
C PHE A 154 -10.99 -10.63 -12.21
N ASN A 155 -11.86 -11.64 -12.03
CA ASN A 155 -13.28 -11.39 -11.83
C ASN A 155 -13.61 -11.24 -10.33
N GLY A 156 -13.43 -10.04 -9.79
CA GLY A 156 -13.66 -9.76 -8.37
C GLY A 156 -15.09 -10.09 -7.89
N GLY A 157 -16.09 -9.99 -8.77
CA GLY A 157 -17.47 -10.33 -8.44
C GLY A 157 -17.70 -11.84 -8.31
N GLU A 158 -17.11 -12.65 -9.19
CA GLU A 158 -17.15 -14.12 -9.08
C GLU A 158 -16.33 -14.63 -7.90
N LEU A 159 -15.11 -14.10 -7.72
CA LEU A 159 -14.25 -14.43 -6.59
C LEU A 159 -14.93 -14.10 -5.26
N THR A 160 -15.57 -12.94 -5.15
CA THR A 160 -16.35 -12.57 -3.95
C THR A 160 -17.47 -13.58 -3.66
N ARG A 161 -18.25 -13.99 -4.67
CA ARG A 161 -19.32 -14.99 -4.48
C ARG A 161 -18.78 -16.35 -4.06
N LEU A 162 -17.67 -16.76 -4.65
CA LEU A 162 -16.97 -18.00 -4.28
C LEU A 162 -16.58 -17.97 -2.80
N LEU A 163 -15.93 -16.91 -2.35
CA LEU A 163 -15.48 -16.75 -0.96
C LEU A 163 -16.65 -16.71 0.03
N TYR A 164 -17.74 -16.00 -0.29
CA TYR A 164 -18.95 -16.01 0.54
C TYR A 164 -19.55 -17.41 0.70
N ASN A 165 -19.48 -18.25 -0.33
CA ASN A 165 -19.95 -19.63 -0.25
C ASN A 165 -19.02 -20.49 0.59
N ILE A 166 -17.71 -20.35 0.41
CA ILE A 166 -16.67 -21.05 1.19
C ILE A 166 -16.80 -20.72 2.69
N GLU A 167 -17.03 -19.45 3.04
CA GLU A 167 -17.15 -19.01 4.43
C GLU A 167 -18.26 -19.73 5.21
N LYS A 168 -19.37 -20.07 4.54
CA LYS A 168 -20.51 -20.76 5.15
C LYS A 168 -20.27 -22.26 5.36
N MET A 169 -19.20 -22.82 4.81
CA MET A 169 -18.88 -24.24 4.92
C MET A 169 -18.09 -24.52 6.21
N ASN A 170 -18.15 -25.77 6.68
CA ASN A 170 -17.21 -26.22 7.71
C ASN A 170 -15.78 -26.27 7.15
N ASN A 171 -14.77 -26.15 8.03
CA ASN A 171 -13.37 -25.98 7.61
C ASN A 171 -12.87 -27.10 6.69
N LYS A 172 -13.23 -28.37 6.94
CA LYS A 172 -12.78 -29.49 6.10
C LYS A 172 -13.33 -29.40 4.68
N THR A 173 -14.62 -29.10 4.55
CA THR A 173 -15.25 -28.91 3.23
C THR A 173 -14.75 -27.65 2.54
N ALA A 174 -14.56 -26.56 3.29
CA ALA A 174 -14.03 -25.30 2.78
C ALA A 174 -12.62 -25.49 2.20
N ILE A 175 -11.71 -26.12 2.95
CA ILE A 175 -10.33 -26.41 2.50
C ILE A 175 -10.34 -27.25 1.22
N LYS A 176 -11.12 -28.34 1.19
CA LYS A 176 -11.24 -29.16 -0.02
C LYS A 176 -11.73 -28.34 -1.22
N LYS A 177 -12.73 -27.48 -1.01
CA LYS A 177 -13.27 -26.66 -2.10
C LYS A 177 -12.26 -25.61 -2.58
N ILE A 178 -11.46 -25.06 -1.68
CA ILE A 178 -10.36 -24.16 -2.03
C ILE A 178 -9.29 -24.90 -2.83
N ASP A 179 -8.91 -26.11 -2.41
CA ASP A 179 -7.91 -26.93 -3.13
C ASP A 179 -8.34 -27.20 -4.57
N GLU A 180 -9.61 -27.55 -4.81
CA GLU A 180 -10.18 -27.72 -6.16
C GLU A 180 -10.01 -26.45 -7.02
N HIS A 181 -10.28 -25.26 -6.47
CA HIS A 181 -10.13 -24.01 -7.23
C HIS A 181 -8.66 -23.60 -7.41
N LEU A 182 -7.77 -23.95 -6.48
CA LEU A 182 -6.34 -23.68 -6.60
C LEU A 182 -5.70 -24.46 -7.75
N GLU A 183 -6.23 -25.64 -8.07
CA GLU A 183 -5.78 -26.44 -9.22
C GLU A 183 -6.23 -25.83 -10.57
N GLU A 184 -7.37 -25.13 -10.58
CA GLU A 184 -7.96 -24.53 -11.78
C GLU A 184 -7.56 -23.06 -11.98
N ALA A 185 -7.20 -22.34 -10.92
CA ALA A 185 -6.92 -20.92 -10.97
C ALA A 185 -5.67 -20.65 -11.84
N GLU A 186 -5.82 -19.81 -12.87
CA GLU A 186 -4.69 -19.32 -13.66
C GLU A 186 -4.16 -17.98 -13.11
N ASN A 187 -5.05 -17.15 -12.55
CA ASN A 187 -4.72 -15.83 -12.05
C ASN A 187 -3.98 -15.90 -10.69
N GLU A 188 -2.80 -15.29 -10.62
CA GLU A 188 -1.94 -15.33 -9.43
C GLU A 188 -2.52 -14.57 -8.23
N PHE A 189 -3.30 -13.50 -8.44
CA PHE A 189 -3.99 -12.81 -7.37
C PHE A 189 -5.12 -13.66 -6.80
N GLU A 190 -5.90 -14.34 -7.65
CA GLU A 190 -6.93 -15.27 -7.21
C GLU A 190 -6.35 -16.42 -6.38
N LYS A 191 -5.20 -16.99 -6.80
CA LYS A 191 -4.46 -17.99 -6.01
C LYS A 191 -4.06 -17.45 -4.64
N ALA A 192 -3.51 -16.24 -4.58
CA ALA A 192 -3.12 -15.60 -3.32
C ALA A 192 -4.33 -15.43 -2.38
N VAL A 193 -5.46 -14.97 -2.91
CA VAL A 193 -6.71 -14.84 -2.15
C VAL A 193 -7.21 -16.20 -1.62
N LEU A 194 -7.21 -17.23 -2.46
CA LEU A 194 -7.64 -18.58 -2.08
C LEU A 194 -6.72 -19.19 -1.01
N LEU A 195 -5.41 -19.03 -1.14
CA LEU A 195 -4.44 -19.46 -0.13
C LEU A 195 -4.63 -18.73 1.21
N PHE A 196 -4.86 -17.42 1.17
CA PHE A 196 -5.14 -16.63 2.37
C PHE A 196 -6.42 -17.13 3.07
N GLN A 197 -7.47 -17.40 2.29
CA GLN A 197 -8.71 -17.98 2.79
C GLN A 197 -8.49 -19.37 3.41
N ARG A 198 -7.65 -20.21 2.79
CA ARG A 198 -7.31 -21.55 3.31
C ARG A 198 -6.55 -21.46 4.62
N ALA A 199 -5.64 -20.50 4.74
CA ALA A 199 -4.89 -20.23 5.97
C ALA A 199 -5.85 -19.95 7.13
N GLY A 200 -6.85 -19.07 6.95
CA GLY A 200 -7.88 -18.80 7.95
C GLY A 200 -8.65 -20.06 8.38
N LYS A 201 -9.07 -20.90 7.42
CA LYS A 201 -9.78 -22.15 7.75
C LYS A 201 -8.92 -23.18 8.49
N LYS A 202 -7.60 -23.19 8.25
CA LYS A 202 -6.64 -24.00 9.01
C LYS A 202 -6.45 -23.46 10.44
N GLN A 203 -6.41 -22.15 10.60
CA GLN A 203 -6.36 -21.48 11.91
C GLN A 203 -7.60 -21.81 12.76
N ASP A 204 -8.78 -21.74 12.16
CA ASP A 204 -10.06 -21.99 12.82
C ASP A 204 -10.31 -23.48 13.15
N GLY A 205 -9.40 -24.36 12.71
CA GLY A 205 -9.45 -25.79 12.95
C GLY A 205 -9.48 -26.16 14.44
N LYS A 206 -9.95 -27.37 14.75
CA LYS A 206 -9.96 -27.93 16.11
C LYS A 206 -9.36 -29.34 16.10
N PRO A 207 -8.05 -29.51 16.42
CA PRO A 207 -7.08 -28.45 16.76
C PRO A 207 -6.68 -27.58 15.54
N PRO A 208 -6.16 -26.36 15.77
CA PRO A 208 -5.63 -25.50 14.70
C PRO A 208 -4.43 -26.13 13.98
N ASP A 209 -4.36 -25.96 12.65
CA ASP A 209 -3.20 -26.31 11.83
C ASP A 209 -2.32 -25.07 11.56
N ILE A 210 -1.52 -24.69 12.56
CA ILE A 210 -0.68 -23.48 12.52
C ILE A 210 0.45 -23.61 11.48
N GLU A 211 1.05 -24.78 11.35
CA GLU A 211 2.12 -25.02 10.37
C GLU A 211 1.58 -24.90 8.94
N GLY A 212 0.45 -25.54 8.66
CA GLY A 212 -0.21 -25.46 7.36
C GLY A 212 -0.74 -24.05 7.05
N MET A 213 -1.23 -23.32 8.06
CA MET A 213 -1.64 -21.92 7.93
C MET A 213 -0.44 -21.05 7.55
N LYS A 214 0.67 -21.16 8.28
CA LYS A 214 1.88 -20.39 8.02
C LYS A 214 2.42 -20.66 6.61
N LYS A 215 2.44 -21.92 6.17
CA LYS A 215 2.86 -22.29 4.82
C LYS A 215 2.02 -21.61 3.74
N ASP A 216 0.71 -21.52 3.95
CA ASP A 216 -0.17 -20.82 3.02
C ASP A 216 0.14 -19.32 3.01
N LEU A 217 0.29 -18.68 4.18
CA LEU A 217 0.62 -17.26 4.28
C LEU A 217 2.00 -16.92 3.65
N ASP A 218 3.01 -17.77 3.83
CA ASP A 218 4.32 -17.60 3.18
C ASP A 218 4.16 -17.64 1.64
N ALA A 219 3.31 -18.53 1.12
CA ALA A 219 3.00 -18.60 -0.31
C ALA A 219 2.22 -17.37 -0.80
N VAL A 220 1.25 -16.88 -0.03
CA VAL A 220 0.52 -15.63 -0.31
C VAL A 220 1.52 -14.47 -0.41
N PHE A 221 2.40 -14.32 0.57
CA PHE A 221 3.40 -13.26 0.59
C PHE A 221 4.31 -13.31 -0.64
N ALA A 222 4.77 -14.51 -1.02
CA ALA A 222 5.61 -14.71 -2.20
C ALA A 222 4.89 -14.37 -3.51
N LEU A 223 3.62 -14.77 -3.66
CA LEU A 223 2.80 -14.44 -4.83
C LEU A 223 2.57 -12.94 -4.95
N LEU A 224 2.14 -12.29 -3.86
CA LEU A 224 1.88 -10.85 -3.86
C LEU A 224 3.15 -10.02 -4.15
N GLY A 225 4.33 -10.50 -3.76
CA GLY A 225 5.60 -9.87 -4.08
C GLY A 225 5.94 -9.85 -5.58
N GLN A 226 5.24 -10.63 -6.41
CA GLN A 226 5.41 -10.67 -7.87
C GLN A 226 4.36 -9.83 -8.61
N LEU A 227 3.32 -9.38 -7.90
CA LEU A 227 2.23 -8.60 -8.48
C LEU A 227 2.50 -7.09 -8.40
N ASN A 228 1.64 -6.31 -9.07
CA ASN A 228 1.75 -4.86 -9.06
C ASN A 228 1.57 -4.32 -7.62
N GLU A 229 2.64 -3.76 -7.10
CA GLU A 229 2.71 -3.23 -5.74
C GLU A 229 1.83 -2.00 -5.46
N PHE A 230 1.36 -1.33 -6.50
CA PHE A 230 0.50 -0.15 -6.43
C PHE A 230 -0.98 -0.51 -6.59
N ASP A 231 -1.30 -1.77 -6.91
CA ASP A 231 -2.69 -2.21 -6.98
C ASP A 231 -3.28 -2.29 -5.56
N PRO A 232 -4.43 -1.63 -5.29
CA PRO A 232 -5.02 -1.62 -3.97
C PRO A 232 -5.31 -3.02 -3.45
N ASN A 233 -5.76 -3.96 -4.30
CA ASN A 233 -6.07 -5.31 -3.87
C ASN A 233 -4.82 -6.06 -3.36
N VAL A 234 -3.68 -5.87 -4.03
CA VAL A 234 -2.38 -6.41 -3.60
C VAL A 234 -1.97 -5.77 -2.28
N ILE A 235 -2.05 -4.44 -2.17
CA ILE A 235 -1.67 -3.70 -0.95
C ILE A 235 -2.49 -4.19 0.25
N PHE A 236 -3.81 -4.30 0.10
CA PHE A 236 -4.68 -4.74 1.20
C PHE A 236 -4.38 -6.19 1.59
N LEU A 237 -4.35 -7.13 0.64
CA LEU A 237 -4.08 -8.53 0.98
C LEU A 237 -2.66 -8.72 1.55
N GLN A 238 -1.68 -7.96 1.06
CA GLN A 238 -0.32 -7.96 1.59
C GLN A 238 -0.29 -7.45 3.03
N ALA A 239 -1.04 -6.39 3.34
CA ALA A 239 -1.13 -5.87 4.70
C ALA A 239 -1.72 -6.90 5.68
N TYR A 240 -2.81 -7.57 5.32
CA TYR A 240 -3.38 -8.65 6.12
C TYR A 240 -2.42 -9.84 6.28
N THR A 241 -1.70 -10.20 5.22
CA THR A 241 -0.75 -11.33 5.22
C THR A 241 0.46 -11.02 6.11
N VAL A 242 1.01 -9.81 5.99
CA VAL A 242 2.14 -9.34 6.81
C VAL A 242 1.76 -9.29 8.28
N ASP A 243 0.59 -8.75 8.61
CA ASP A 243 0.07 -8.71 9.97
C ASP A 243 -0.04 -10.13 10.56
N ALA A 244 -0.72 -11.04 9.85
CA ALA A 244 -0.87 -12.43 10.28
C ALA A 244 0.46 -13.17 10.45
N LEU A 245 1.38 -13.07 9.48
CA LEU A 245 2.72 -13.68 9.57
C LEU A 245 3.53 -13.10 10.72
N SER A 246 3.47 -11.79 10.93
CA SER A 246 4.19 -11.14 12.02
C SER A 246 3.70 -11.62 13.39
N GLY A 247 2.39 -11.79 13.57
CA GLY A 247 1.82 -12.40 14.78
C GLY A 247 2.33 -13.83 15.00
N VAL A 248 2.40 -14.65 13.95
CA VAL A 248 2.97 -16.02 14.03
C VAL A 248 4.43 -15.99 14.47
N TYR A 249 5.24 -15.06 13.93
CA TYR A 249 6.65 -14.94 14.32
C TYR A 249 6.82 -14.48 15.76
N LEU A 250 6.00 -13.53 16.22
CA LEU A 250 5.99 -13.07 17.61
C LEU A 250 5.60 -14.20 18.58
N ASP A 251 4.55 -14.97 18.26
CA ASP A 251 4.14 -16.13 19.07
C ASP A 251 5.23 -17.19 19.18
N GLN A 252 6.06 -17.32 18.14
CA GLN A 252 7.21 -18.21 18.07
C GLN A 252 8.49 -17.63 18.70
N GLN A 253 8.45 -16.39 19.22
CA GLN A 253 9.60 -15.64 19.73
C GLN A 253 10.70 -15.41 18.67
N ASP A 254 10.32 -15.36 17.40
CA ASP A 254 11.20 -14.98 16.28
C ASP A 254 11.01 -13.48 15.96
N ASP A 255 11.31 -12.63 16.95
CA ASP A 255 11.09 -11.19 16.88
C ASP A 255 11.88 -10.53 15.75
N TRP A 256 13.07 -11.05 15.44
CA TRP A 256 13.89 -10.54 14.34
C TRP A 256 13.22 -10.72 12.99
N LYS A 257 12.60 -11.89 12.76
CA LYS A 257 11.88 -12.16 11.52
C LYS A 257 10.59 -11.36 11.41
N ALA A 258 9.89 -11.15 12.53
CA ALA A 258 8.74 -10.24 12.59
C ALA A 258 9.16 -8.82 12.17
N ALA A 259 10.21 -8.26 12.79
CA ALA A 259 10.72 -6.93 12.46
C ALA A 259 11.19 -6.81 11.01
N SER A 260 11.91 -7.82 10.50
CA SER A 260 12.41 -7.86 9.13
C SER A 260 11.31 -7.91 8.08
N LEU A 261 10.16 -8.50 8.42
CA LEU A 261 8.97 -8.52 7.57
C LEU A 261 8.22 -7.17 7.61
N LEU A 262 8.05 -6.62 8.81
CA LEU A 262 7.20 -5.44 9.04
C LEU A 262 7.83 -4.13 8.55
N ARG A 263 9.14 -3.96 8.73
CA ARG A 263 9.85 -2.72 8.38
C ARG A 263 9.71 -2.32 6.91
N PRO A 264 10.08 -3.16 5.91
CA PRO A 264 9.94 -2.77 4.50
C PRO A 264 8.48 -2.58 4.08
N PHE A 265 7.55 -3.32 4.69
CA PHE A 265 6.12 -3.12 4.44
C PHE A 265 5.64 -1.74 4.91
N LEU A 266 6.00 -1.34 6.14
CA LEU A 266 5.60 -0.05 6.72
C LEU A 266 6.25 1.16 6.01
N GLU A 267 7.53 1.04 5.63
CA GLU A 267 8.24 2.06 4.83
C GLU A 267 7.49 2.38 3.52
N LYS A 268 6.99 1.34 2.85
CA LYS A 268 6.25 1.47 1.59
C LYS A 268 4.81 1.96 1.80
N ALA A 269 4.13 1.43 2.82
CA ALA A 269 2.72 1.68 3.08
C ALA A 269 2.41 3.14 3.46
N TRP A 270 3.37 3.88 4.04
CA TRP A 270 3.17 5.28 4.44
C TRP A 270 2.82 6.23 3.29
N SER A 271 3.22 5.87 2.05
CA SER A 271 3.00 6.71 0.86
C SER A 271 1.77 6.32 0.04
N GLN A 272 1.28 5.10 0.23
CA GLN A 272 0.24 4.47 -0.58
C GLN A 272 -1.02 4.28 0.27
N TYR A 273 -2.14 3.88 -0.33
CA TYR A 273 -3.41 3.61 0.35
C TYR A 273 -3.19 3.13 1.77
N ALA A 274 -3.59 3.87 2.81
CA ALA A 274 -3.24 3.52 4.19
C ALA A 274 -4.29 2.54 4.75
N PRO A 275 -4.08 1.21 4.71
CA PRO A 275 -5.06 0.26 5.24
C PRO A 275 -5.05 0.33 6.76
N LYS A 276 -6.16 -0.04 7.41
CA LYS A 276 -6.25 -0.10 8.88
C LYS A 276 -5.13 -0.97 9.50
N GLN A 277 -4.74 -2.03 8.79
CA GLN A 277 -3.71 -3.01 9.18
C GLN A 277 -2.32 -2.39 9.33
N THR A 278 -2.07 -1.20 8.78
CA THR A 278 -0.81 -0.49 9.07
C THR A 278 -0.66 -0.18 10.55
N TYR A 279 -1.75 0.12 11.26
CA TYR A 279 -1.71 0.33 12.70
C TYR A 279 -1.27 -0.95 13.43
N ASP A 280 -1.90 -2.09 13.12
CA ASP A 280 -1.58 -3.37 13.76
C ASP A 280 -0.13 -3.79 13.45
N ALA A 281 0.33 -3.57 12.22
CA ALA A 281 1.73 -3.76 11.83
C ALA A 281 2.70 -2.86 12.62
N TYR A 282 2.37 -1.59 12.89
CA TYR A 282 3.16 -0.73 13.77
C TYR A 282 3.24 -1.26 15.20
N ILE A 283 2.12 -1.76 15.72
CA ILE A 283 2.08 -2.37 17.06
C ILE A 283 2.98 -3.62 17.10
N ASN A 284 2.85 -4.52 16.12
CA ASN A 284 3.68 -5.73 16.06
C ASN A 284 5.17 -5.39 15.91
N LEU A 285 5.51 -4.34 15.14
CA LEU A 285 6.91 -3.89 15.00
C LEU A 285 7.44 -3.34 16.33
N ALA A 286 6.62 -2.59 17.07
CA ALA A 286 6.98 -2.09 18.38
C ALA A 286 7.19 -3.21 19.41
N ILE A 287 6.35 -4.26 19.37
CA ILE A 287 6.52 -5.45 20.21
C ILE A 287 7.83 -6.17 19.87
N ALA A 288 8.09 -6.41 18.58
CA ALA A 288 9.34 -7.04 18.14
C ALA A 288 10.57 -6.23 18.57
N ALA A 289 10.56 -4.92 18.36
CA ALA A 289 11.66 -4.02 18.76
C ALA A 289 11.90 -4.04 20.28
N PHE A 290 10.82 -4.07 21.07
CA PHE A 290 10.89 -4.18 22.53
C PHE A 290 11.50 -5.51 22.97
N ASN A 291 11.03 -6.64 22.42
CA ASN A 291 11.53 -7.97 22.75
C ASN A 291 13.01 -8.16 22.38
N LEU A 292 13.43 -7.59 21.24
CA LEU A 292 14.82 -7.56 20.80
C LEU A 292 15.71 -6.64 21.64
N ASN A 293 15.13 -5.80 22.49
CA ASN A 293 15.82 -4.67 23.14
C ASN A 293 16.59 -3.80 22.13
N ASN A 294 16.01 -3.62 20.94
CA ASN A 294 16.63 -2.93 19.81
C ASN A 294 15.59 -2.04 19.11
N PHE A 295 15.42 -0.81 19.61
CA PHE A 295 14.51 0.17 19.01
C PHE A 295 14.99 0.72 17.65
N CYS A 296 16.20 0.37 17.23
CA CYS A 296 16.73 0.80 15.94
C CYS A 296 16.10 0.05 14.76
N VAL A 297 15.43 -1.09 15.01
CA VAL A 297 14.65 -1.78 13.97
C VAL A 297 13.32 -1.09 13.67
N SER A 298 12.85 -0.23 14.58
CA SER A 298 11.67 0.63 14.40
C SER A 298 12.00 2.05 13.95
N TYR A 299 13.29 2.33 13.72
CA TYR A 299 13.82 3.58 13.19
C TYR A 299 13.92 3.51 11.66
#